data_AF-A0A3N5KFZ6-F1
#
_entry.id   AF-A0A3N5KFZ6-F1
#
_cell.length_a   1.000
_cell.length_b   1.000
_cell.length_c   1.000
_cell.angle_alpha   90.00
_cell.angle_beta   90.00
_cell.angle_gamma   90.00
#
_symmetry.space_group_name_H-M   'P 1'
#
loop_
_entity.id
_entity.type
_entity.pdbx_description
1 polymer ?
#
loop_
_entity_poly.entity_id
_entity_poly.type
_entity_poly.pdbx_seq_one_letter_code
_entity_poly.pdbx_strand_id
1 'polypeptide(L)'
;MADFRKLLLALIVGALLFTTTVGAAEYACSATAVPTLVRSEALADYVGDILLTCTGDVPALGITANIRVTLGTNITSNPISGSITEATLILDNGAGGAFKGYSATSPSLTPFVDGSQNVYQALQITANEIEWQGVVLAGPGSIGSETIRLTNIRANAQGLGAGAPIAATINITSPTSVPVTNNSLVVANIR
;
A
#
# COMPACT_ATOMS: atom_id res chain seq x y z
N MET A 1 -8.45 -50.79 40.16
CA MET A 1 -7.21 -50.13 39.68
C MET A 1 -6.97 -50.23 38.16
N ALA A 2 -7.63 -51.13 37.41
CA ALA A 2 -7.46 -51.23 35.95
C ALA A 2 -8.27 -50.19 35.13
N ASP A 3 -9.40 -49.70 35.66
CA ASP A 3 -10.26 -48.74 34.93
C ASP A 3 -9.68 -47.33 34.81
N PHE A 4 -9.00 -46.84 35.85
CA PHE A 4 -8.37 -45.52 35.84
C PHE A 4 -7.24 -45.41 34.79
N ARG A 5 -6.53 -46.52 34.53
CA ARG A 5 -5.48 -46.60 33.51
C ARG A 5 -6.05 -46.59 32.09
N LYS A 6 -7.23 -47.20 31.88
CA LYS A 6 -7.92 -47.18 30.58
C LYS A 6 -8.49 -45.80 30.26
N LEU A 7 -9.02 -45.11 31.28
CA LEU A 7 -9.50 -43.74 31.15
C LEU A 7 -8.36 -42.75 30.86
N LEU A 8 -7.19 -42.94 31.50
CA LEU A 8 -5.99 -42.13 31.25
C LEU A 8 -5.46 -42.31 29.82
N LEU A 9 -5.45 -43.54 29.31
CA LEU A 9 -5.01 -43.83 27.93
C LEU A 9 -6.00 -43.28 26.89
N ALA A 10 -7.31 -43.32 27.17
CA ALA A 10 -8.31 -42.70 26.30
C ALA A 10 -8.17 -41.17 26.22
N LEU A 11 -7.80 -40.51 27.32
CA LEU A 11 -7.59 -39.06 27.36
C LEU A 11 -6.30 -38.62 26.65
N ILE A 12 -5.24 -39.44 26.70
CA ILE A 12 -3.99 -39.20 25.96
C ILE A 12 -4.18 -39.40 24.45
N VAL A 13 -4.98 -40.39 24.03
CA VAL A 13 -5.35 -40.59 22.61
C VAL A 13 -6.28 -39.48 22.11
N GLY A 14 -7.16 -38.95 22.96
CA GLY A 14 -8.02 -37.81 22.62
C GLY A 14 -7.29 -36.47 22.51
N ALA A 15 -6.24 -36.26 23.31
CA ALA A 15 -5.46 -35.02 23.29
C ALA A 15 -4.50 -34.89 22.08
N LEU A 16 -4.16 -36.00 21.41
CA LEU A 16 -3.24 -36.02 20.27
C LEU A 16 -3.89 -35.58 18.93
N LEU A 17 -5.20 -35.32 18.91
CA LEU A 17 -5.96 -34.91 17.72
C LEU A 17 -6.15 -33.39 17.60
N PHE A 18 -5.64 -32.59 18.53
CA PHE A 18 -5.58 -31.15 18.37
C PHE A 18 -4.30 -30.75 17.63
N THR A 19 -4.26 -31.03 16.32
CA THR A 19 -3.27 -30.44 15.42
C THR A 19 -3.61 -28.96 15.25
N THR A 20 -2.86 -28.07 15.90
CA THR A 20 -2.88 -26.65 15.59
C THR A 20 -2.26 -26.45 14.21
N THR A 21 -3.08 -26.30 13.18
CA THR A 21 -2.59 -25.83 11.87
C THR A 21 -2.11 -24.40 12.05
N VAL A 22 -0.80 -24.19 12.04
CA VAL A 22 -0.22 -22.86 11.87
C VAL A 22 -0.52 -22.47 10.42
N GLY A 23 -1.55 -21.65 10.21
CA GLY A 23 -1.82 -21.06 8.91
C GLY A 23 -0.70 -20.08 8.57
N ALA A 24 -0.12 -20.20 7.37
CA ALA A 24 0.75 -19.16 6.82
C ALA A 24 0.00 -17.82 6.81
N ALA A 25 0.65 -16.73 7.22
CA ALA A 25 0.05 -15.41 7.24
C ALA A 25 0.05 -14.86 5.81
N GLU A 26 -1.14 -14.60 5.24
CA GLU A 26 -1.24 -13.94 3.93
C GLU A 26 -0.55 -12.56 3.97
N TYR A 27 0.21 -12.23 2.93
CA TYR A 27 0.78 -10.90 2.77
C TYR A 27 -0.32 -9.87 2.56
N ALA A 28 -0.56 -9.04 3.58
CA ALA A 28 -1.67 -8.09 3.63
C ALA A 28 -1.16 -6.70 4.02
N CYS A 29 -1.87 -5.67 3.55
CA CYS A 29 -1.56 -4.27 3.86
C CYS A 29 -2.66 -3.63 4.71
N SER A 30 -2.28 -2.70 5.57
CA SER A 30 -3.20 -1.80 6.28
C SER A 30 -2.87 -0.35 5.94
N ALA A 31 -3.88 0.40 5.52
CA ALA A 31 -3.72 1.81 5.15
C ALA A 31 -4.04 2.74 6.32
N THR A 32 -3.23 3.79 6.46
CA THR A 32 -3.43 4.90 7.40
C THR A 32 -3.07 6.21 6.72
N ALA A 33 -3.61 7.33 7.17
CA ALA A 33 -3.18 8.65 6.71
C ALA A 33 -3.34 9.68 7.82
N VAL A 34 -2.63 10.80 7.68
CA VAL A 34 -2.77 11.96 8.54
C VAL A 34 -3.45 13.08 7.75
N PRO A 35 -4.75 13.37 7.98
CA PRO A 35 -5.46 14.39 7.23
C PRO A 35 -4.81 15.77 7.36
N THR A 36 -4.53 16.42 6.23
CA THR A 36 -4.08 17.83 6.21
C THR A 36 -5.28 18.78 6.20
N LEU A 37 -5.06 20.05 6.57
CA LEU A 37 -6.08 21.09 6.40
C LEU A 37 -5.86 21.80 5.06
N VAL A 38 -6.88 21.79 4.22
CA VAL A 38 -6.86 22.41 2.89
C VAL A 38 -7.88 23.55 2.85
N ARG A 39 -7.57 24.63 2.13
CA ARG A 39 -8.50 25.77 2.01
C ARG A 39 -9.59 25.49 0.98
N SER A 40 -10.81 25.98 1.23
CA SER A 40 -11.95 25.79 0.31
C SER A 40 -11.75 26.36 -1.11
N GLU A 41 -10.81 27.28 -1.30
CA GLU A 41 -10.43 27.85 -2.60
C GLU A 41 -9.22 27.17 -3.27
N ALA A 42 -8.65 26.14 -2.63
CA ALA A 42 -7.40 25.57 -3.11
C ALA A 42 -7.61 24.67 -4.34
N LEU A 43 -6.88 24.97 -5.42
CA LEU A 43 -6.93 24.19 -6.66
C LEU A 43 -5.88 23.06 -6.71
N ALA A 44 -4.81 23.16 -5.91
CA ALA A 44 -3.70 22.21 -5.95
C ALA A 44 -2.94 22.14 -4.62
N ASP A 45 -3.69 21.97 -3.52
CA ASP A 45 -3.07 21.82 -2.19
C ASP A 45 -2.67 20.36 -1.93
N TYR A 46 -1.65 20.17 -1.10
CA TYR A 46 -1.21 18.84 -0.71
C TYR A 46 -2.22 18.17 0.21
N VAL A 47 -2.63 16.96 -0.15
CA VAL A 47 -3.33 16.07 0.78
C VAL A 47 -2.32 15.37 1.69
N GLY A 48 -2.81 14.83 2.80
CA GLY A 48 -2.01 14.05 3.73
C GLY A 48 -1.37 12.83 3.08
N ASP A 49 -0.14 12.52 3.52
CA ASP A 49 0.55 11.29 3.15
C ASP A 49 -0.29 10.08 3.57
N ILE A 50 -0.32 9.07 2.70
CA ILE A 50 -0.92 7.77 2.99
C ILE A 50 0.21 6.79 3.27
N LEU A 51 0.12 6.09 4.39
CA LEU A 51 1.06 5.06 4.80
C LEU A 51 0.38 3.69 4.71
N LEU A 52 0.94 2.80 3.89
CA LEU A 52 0.58 1.38 3.87
C LEU A 52 1.63 0.61 4.66
N THR A 53 1.19 -0.19 5.63
CA THR A 53 2.03 -1.14 6.33
C THR A 53 1.65 -2.53 5.86
N CYS A 54 2.55 -3.21 5.16
CA CYS A 54 2.32 -4.53 4.60
C CYS A 54 3.15 -5.57 5.35
N THR A 55 2.52 -6.67 5.78
CA THR A 55 3.17 -7.74 6.53
C THR A 55 2.62 -9.10 6.13
N GLY A 56 3.45 -10.14 6.23
CA GLY A 56 3.02 -11.53 6.06
C GLY A 56 4.06 -12.35 5.30
N ASP A 57 3.65 -13.54 4.87
CA ASP A 57 4.48 -14.47 4.13
C ASP A 57 4.49 -14.11 2.64
N VAL A 58 5.68 -13.94 2.09
CA VAL A 58 5.85 -13.57 0.68
C VAL A 58 5.99 -14.85 -0.16
N PRO A 59 5.27 -14.98 -1.28
CA PRO A 59 5.44 -16.10 -2.20
C PRO A 59 6.89 -16.21 -2.71
N ALA A 60 7.29 -17.42 -3.11
CA ALA A 60 8.62 -17.69 -3.64
C ALA A 60 8.99 -16.86 -4.89
N LEU A 61 8.01 -16.26 -5.59
CA LEU A 61 8.22 -15.41 -6.76
C LEU A 61 8.27 -13.90 -6.41
N GLY A 62 8.08 -13.52 -5.15
CA GLY A 62 7.87 -12.13 -4.74
C GLY A 62 6.48 -11.61 -5.13
N ILE A 63 6.26 -10.33 -4.87
CA ILE A 63 5.01 -9.63 -5.16
C ILE A 63 5.34 -8.34 -5.90
N THR A 64 4.91 -8.27 -7.15
CA THR A 64 4.89 -7.03 -7.94
C THR A 64 3.45 -6.64 -8.19
N ALA A 65 3.10 -5.39 -7.90
CA ALA A 65 1.74 -4.88 -7.95
C ALA A 65 1.67 -3.49 -8.55
N ASN A 66 0.49 -3.14 -9.04
CA ASN A 66 0.13 -1.75 -9.29
C ASN A 66 -0.66 -1.25 -8.08
N ILE A 67 -0.30 -0.06 -7.60
CA ILE A 67 -1.02 0.61 -6.50
C ILE A 67 -1.78 1.78 -7.09
N ARG A 68 -3.09 1.82 -6.86
CA ARG A 68 -3.99 2.82 -7.38
C ARG A 68 -4.63 3.59 -6.23
N VAL A 69 -4.64 4.92 -6.34
CA VAL A 69 -5.32 5.81 -5.41
C VAL A 69 -6.38 6.60 -6.17
N THR A 70 -7.61 6.54 -5.68
CA THR A 70 -8.73 7.34 -6.17
C THR A 70 -9.13 8.35 -5.10
N LEU A 71 -9.16 9.63 -5.45
CA LEU A 71 -9.68 10.67 -4.55
C LEU A 71 -11.15 10.96 -4.83
N GLY A 72 -11.86 11.44 -3.81
CA GLY A 72 -13.23 11.97 -3.95
C GLY A 72 -13.33 13.28 -4.76
N THR A 73 -12.20 13.82 -5.22
CA THR A 73 -12.09 15.04 -6.03
C THR A 73 -10.98 14.89 -7.06
N ASN A 74 -10.84 15.87 -7.95
CA ASN A 74 -9.81 15.87 -8.99
C ASN A 74 -8.41 15.97 -8.39
N ILE A 75 -7.50 15.13 -8.89
CA ILE A 75 -6.07 15.19 -8.63
C ILE A 75 -5.44 16.23 -9.55
N THR A 76 -4.67 17.13 -8.94
CA THR A 76 -4.03 18.28 -9.59
C THR A 76 -2.52 18.33 -9.33
N SER A 77 -1.93 17.16 -9.05
CA SER A 77 -0.47 16.99 -8.96
C SER A 77 0.20 17.46 -10.25
N ASN A 78 1.33 18.15 -10.13
CA ASN A 78 2.02 18.70 -11.29
C ASN A 78 2.50 17.57 -12.22
N PRO A 79 2.20 17.61 -13.54
CA PRO A 79 2.77 16.67 -14.49
C PRO A 79 4.27 16.94 -14.65
N ILE A 80 5.10 15.89 -14.50
CA ILE A 80 6.54 15.93 -14.77
C ILE A 80 6.78 15.67 -16.26
N SER A 81 6.07 14.71 -16.84
CA SER A 81 6.18 14.33 -18.25
C SER A 81 4.93 13.57 -18.70
N GLY A 82 4.22 14.10 -19.70
CA GLY A 82 2.95 13.51 -20.14
C GLY A 82 1.95 13.38 -18.98
N SER A 83 1.46 12.16 -18.75
CA SER A 83 0.55 11.84 -17.64
C SER A 83 1.26 11.44 -16.34
N ILE A 84 2.59 11.45 -16.30
CA ILE A 84 3.37 11.16 -15.08
C ILE A 84 3.35 12.41 -14.20
N THR A 85 3.00 12.24 -12.93
CA THR A 85 2.82 13.31 -11.96
C THR A 85 3.92 13.31 -10.89
N GLU A 86 4.02 14.40 -10.14
CA GLU A 86 4.90 14.50 -8.96
C GLU A 86 4.50 13.61 -7.79
N ALA A 87 3.30 13.00 -7.83
CA ALA A 87 2.86 12.07 -6.79
C ALA A 87 3.82 10.87 -6.73
N THR A 88 4.37 10.66 -5.55
CA THR A 88 5.52 9.77 -5.35
C THR A 88 5.17 8.67 -4.35
N LEU A 89 5.57 7.45 -4.67
CA LEU A 89 5.54 6.31 -3.75
C LEU A 89 6.97 6.01 -3.33
N ILE A 90 7.16 5.82 -2.03
CA ILE A 90 8.45 5.46 -1.44
C ILE A 90 8.28 4.14 -0.68
N LEU A 91 9.12 3.18 -1.02
CA LEU A 91 9.27 1.91 -0.30
C LEU A 91 10.35 2.10 0.78
N ASP A 92 9.97 1.88 2.04
CA ASP A 92 10.89 1.86 3.17
C ASP A 92 11.14 0.41 3.60
N ASN A 93 12.23 -0.15 3.05
CA ASN A 93 12.79 -1.44 3.47
C ASN A 93 13.73 -1.31 4.70
N GLY A 94 13.62 -0.23 5.49
CA GLY A 94 14.22 -0.13 6.82
C GLY A 94 15.73 0.09 6.92
N ALA A 95 16.46 0.37 5.83
CA ALA A 95 17.90 0.63 5.95
C ALA A 95 18.47 1.51 4.83
N GLY A 96 18.84 2.76 5.16
CA GLY A 96 20.02 3.51 4.66
C GLY A 96 20.33 3.58 3.16
N GLY A 97 19.48 3.08 2.28
CA GLY A 97 19.68 3.06 0.84
C GLY A 97 19.37 4.41 0.22
N ALA A 98 20.19 4.85 -0.73
CA ALA A 98 19.85 6.01 -1.54
C ALA A 98 18.49 5.80 -2.22
N PHE A 99 17.71 6.89 -2.35
CA PHE A 99 16.50 6.86 -3.18
C PHE A 99 16.87 6.51 -4.61
N LYS A 100 16.33 5.39 -5.10
CA LYS A 100 16.47 4.87 -6.45
C LYS A 100 15.11 4.95 -7.12
N GLY A 101 14.96 5.95 -7.98
CA GLY A 101 13.81 6.14 -8.87
C GLY A 101 13.92 5.30 -10.15
N TYR A 102 13.37 5.78 -11.26
CA TYR A 102 13.60 5.18 -12.58
C TYR A 102 15.00 5.49 -13.12
N SER A 103 15.52 4.62 -13.98
CA SER A 103 16.79 4.89 -14.67
C SER A 103 16.67 6.15 -15.53
N ALA A 104 17.67 7.02 -15.49
CA ALA A 104 17.74 8.20 -16.37
C ALA A 104 17.67 7.83 -17.88
N THR A 105 17.92 6.57 -18.23
CA THR A 105 17.82 6.04 -19.59
C THR A 105 16.45 5.45 -19.94
N SER A 106 15.54 5.29 -18.98
CA SER A 106 14.15 4.91 -19.24
C SER A 106 13.22 6.07 -18.87
N PRO A 107 12.76 6.87 -19.83
CA PRO A 107 11.72 7.87 -19.60
C PRO A 107 10.33 7.24 -19.38
N SER A 108 10.24 5.90 -19.34
CA SER A 108 9.03 5.16 -19.04
C SER A 108 9.05 4.66 -17.59
N LEU A 109 7.88 4.50 -16.98
CA LEU A 109 7.71 3.95 -15.63
C LEU A 109 8.13 2.46 -15.52
N THR A 110 9.06 1.98 -16.34
CA THR A 110 9.61 0.62 -16.29
C THR A 110 10.51 0.49 -15.07
N PRO A 111 10.16 -0.39 -14.11
CA PRO A 111 10.98 -0.56 -12.93
C PRO A 111 12.35 -1.15 -13.23
N PHE A 112 13.29 -0.96 -12.31
CA PHE A 112 14.56 -1.67 -12.38
C PHE A 112 14.34 -3.19 -12.34
N VAL A 113 14.91 -3.91 -13.30
CA VAL A 113 14.85 -5.38 -13.37
C VAL A 113 15.53 -6.08 -12.19
N ASP A 114 16.43 -5.40 -11.49
CA ASP A 114 17.11 -5.90 -10.29
C ASP A 114 16.28 -5.71 -8.99
N GLY A 115 15.10 -5.08 -9.07
CA GLY A 115 14.24 -4.82 -7.92
C GLY A 115 14.80 -3.80 -6.92
N SER A 116 15.86 -3.06 -7.26
CA SER A 116 16.49 -2.09 -6.35
C SER A 116 15.77 -0.75 -6.28
N GLN A 117 14.69 -0.57 -7.04
CA GLN A 117 13.89 0.64 -7.04
C GLN A 117 13.08 0.76 -5.76
N ASN A 118 13.14 1.93 -5.13
CA ASN A 118 12.35 2.24 -3.93
C ASN A 118 11.59 3.57 -4.04
N VAL A 119 11.67 4.25 -5.18
CA VAL A 119 10.88 5.45 -5.47
C VAL A 119 10.16 5.28 -6.80
N TYR A 120 8.86 5.51 -6.81
CA TYR A 120 8.00 5.38 -7.98
C TYR A 120 7.19 6.66 -8.18
N GLN A 121 6.90 7.01 -9.43
CA GLN A 121 6.06 8.16 -9.77
C GLN A 121 4.71 7.67 -10.26
N ALA A 122 3.67 8.43 -9.96
CA ALA A 122 2.32 8.05 -10.30
C ALA A 122 1.97 8.48 -11.73
N LEU A 123 1.33 7.59 -12.47
CA LEU A 123 0.65 7.89 -13.71
C LEU A 123 -0.79 8.34 -13.41
N GLN A 124 -1.21 9.49 -13.93
CA GLN A 124 -2.60 9.90 -13.87
C GLN A 124 -3.43 9.12 -14.90
N ILE A 125 -4.36 8.30 -14.42
CA ILE A 125 -5.23 7.43 -15.23
C ILE A 125 -6.51 8.18 -15.60
N THR A 126 -7.09 8.88 -14.64
CA THR A 126 -8.27 9.74 -14.83
C THR A 126 -8.12 11.04 -14.03
N ALA A 127 -9.12 11.91 -14.08
CA ALA A 127 -9.11 13.15 -13.31
C ALA A 127 -8.92 12.93 -11.80
N ASN A 128 -9.40 11.81 -11.25
CA ASN A 128 -9.43 11.56 -9.80
C ASN A 128 -8.56 10.37 -9.40
N GLU A 129 -7.79 9.81 -10.33
CA GLU A 129 -7.11 8.55 -10.12
C GLU A 129 -5.67 8.59 -10.63
N ILE A 130 -4.76 8.14 -9.77
CA ILE A 130 -3.35 7.94 -10.07
C ILE A 130 -2.94 6.50 -9.74
N GLU A 131 -1.97 5.99 -10.50
CA GLU A 131 -1.46 4.63 -10.36
C GLU A 131 0.06 4.60 -10.39
N TRP A 132 0.67 3.94 -9.40
CA TRP A 132 2.07 3.53 -9.43
C TRP A 132 2.15 2.12 -10.00
N GLN A 133 2.91 1.96 -11.08
CA GLN A 133 2.98 0.71 -11.83
C GLN A 133 4.24 -0.10 -11.50
N GLY A 134 4.11 -1.42 -11.45
CA GLY A 134 5.23 -2.34 -11.30
C GLY A 134 5.98 -2.19 -9.96
N VAL A 135 5.27 -1.84 -8.89
CA VAL A 135 5.85 -1.69 -7.56
C VAL A 135 6.22 -3.07 -7.01
N VAL A 136 7.48 -3.26 -6.64
CA VAL A 136 7.95 -4.51 -6.04
C VAL A 136 7.70 -4.43 -4.53
N LEU A 137 6.57 -4.94 -4.07
CA LEU A 137 6.16 -4.88 -2.66
C LEU A 137 6.99 -5.80 -1.77
N ALA A 138 7.41 -6.94 -2.31
CA ALA A 138 8.28 -7.88 -1.61
C ALA A 138 9.05 -8.78 -2.59
N GLY A 139 10.31 -9.09 -2.27
CA GLY A 139 11.15 -9.99 -3.06
C GLY A 139 10.91 -11.48 -2.79
N PRO A 140 11.37 -12.37 -3.67
CA PRO A 140 11.35 -13.82 -3.47
C PRO A 140 11.89 -14.27 -2.09
N GLY A 141 11.06 -14.97 -1.30
CA GLY A 141 11.50 -15.64 -0.06
C GLY A 141 11.80 -14.71 1.11
N SER A 142 11.39 -13.44 1.07
CA SER A 142 11.44 -12.56 2.23
C SER A 142 10.29 -12.84 3.20
N ILE A 143 10.53 -12.68 4.50
CA ILE A 143 9.47 -12.48 5.48
C ILE A 143 9.40 -10.97 5.63
N GLY A 144 8.43 -10.34 4.98
CA GLY A 144 8.49 -8.91 4.70
C GLY A 144 7.52 -8.12 5.56
N SER A 145 8.05 -7.21 6.39
CA SER A 145 7.32 -6.01 6.79
C SER A 145 7.82 -4.88 5.90
N GLU A 146 6.94 -4.31 5.08
CA GLU A 146 7.26 -3.19 4.19
C GLU A 146 6.39 -1.99 4.58
N THR A 147 7.00 -0.81 4.63
CA THR A 147 6.27 0.44 4.83
C THR A 147 6.30 1.26 3.55
N ILE A 148 5.12 1.55 3.02
CA ILE A 148 4.96 2.25 1.75
C ILE A 148 4.35 3.61 2.04
N ARG A 149 5.04 4.67 1.63
CA ARG A 149 4.53 6.04 1.73
C ARG A 149 4.11 6.53 0.36
N LEU A 150 2.86 6.99 0.26
CA LEU A 150 2.29 7.67 -0.90
C LEU A 150 2.23 9.16 -0.53
N THR A 151 2.94 10.02 -1.27
CA THR A 151 3.12 11.44 -0.95
C THR A 151 3.08 12.31 -2.20
N ASN A 152 3.16 13.63 -2.03
CA ASN A 152 3.11 14.65 -3.08
C ASN A 152 1.83 14.60 -3.94
N ILE A 153 0.73 14.10 -3.37
CA ILE A 153 -0.57 14.11 -4.02
C ILE A 153 -1.21 15.49 -3.78
N ARG A 154 -1.62 16.16 -4.87
CA ARG A 154 -2.37 17.41 -4.79
C ARG A 154 -3.80 17.20 -5.24
N ALA A 155 -4.72 17.89 -4.59
CA ALA A 155 -6.14 17.78 -4.87
C ALA A 155 -6.78 19.15 -5.08
N ASN A 156 -7.82 19.18 -5.91
CA ASN A 156 -8.70 20.32 -6.06
C ASN A 156 -9.77 20.31 -4.95
N ALA A 157 -9.71 21.27 -4.03
CA ALA A 157 -10.72 21.46 -2.99
C ALA A 157 -11.78 22.53 -3.37
N GLN A 158 -11.63 23.19 -4.52
CA GLN A 158 -12.49 24.29 -4.93
C GLN A 158 -13.96 23.83 -5.02
N GLY A 159 -14.81 24.49 -4.25
CA GLY A 159 -16.26 24.24 -4.26
C GLY A 159 -16.70 23.07 -3.38
N LEU A 160 -15.77 22.39 -2.71
CA LEU A 160 -16.10 21.50 -1.61
C LEU A 160 -16.33 22.37 -0.35
N GLY A 161 -17.47 22.17 0.32
CA GLY A 161 -17.86 23.00 1.47
C GLY A 161 -16.89 22.88 2.65
N ALA A 162 -16.77 23.94 3.46
CA ALA A 162 -15.98 23.91 4.68
C ALA A 162 -16.43 22.75 5.61
N GLY A 163 -15.47 22.01 6.16
CA GLY A 163 -15.70 20.80 6.94
C GLY A 163 -15.90 19.52 6.13
N ALA A 164 -15.98 19.58 4.79
CA ALA A 164 -16.04 18.38 3.97
C ALA A 164 -14.67 17.65 3.97
N PRO A 165 -14.66 16.31 4.10
CA PRO A 165 -13.44 15.53 3.96
C PRO A 165 -13.15 15.24 2.49
N ILE A 166 -11.86 15.20 2.14
CA ILE A 166 -11.39 14.55 0.92
C ILE A 166 -10.99 13.13 1.30
N ALA A 167 -11.75 12.15 0.82
CA ALA A 167 -11.45 10.73 1.00
C ALA A 167 -10.53 10.22 -0.12
N ALA A 168 -9.65 9.29 0.23
CA ALA A 168 -8.86 8.48 -0.69
C ALA A 168 -9.27 7.02 -0.56
N THR A 169 -9.37 6.33 -1.69
CA THR A 169 -9.56 4.88 -1.77
C THR A 169 -8.33 4.24 -2.40
N ILE A 170 -7.79 3.21 -1.78
CA ILE A 170 -6.58 2.52 -2.19
C ILE A 170 -6.94 1.14 -2.75
N ASN A 171 -6.40 0.80 -3.91
CA ASN A 171 -6.52 -0.54 -4.48
C ASN A 171 -5.15 -1.06 -4.93
N ILE A 172 -4.87 -2.33 -4.64
CA ILE A 172 -3.66 -3.02 -5.09
C ILE A 172 -4.07 -4.09 -6.09
N THR A 173 -3.48 -4.05 -7.28
CA THR A 173 -3.71 -5.03 -8.34
C THR A 173 -2.43 -5.81 -8.60
N SER A 174 -2.45 -7.11 -8.35
CA SER A 174 -1.32 -8.02 -8.54
C SER A 174 -1.79 -9.43 -8.92
N PRO A 175 -0.91 -10.26 -9.52
CA PRO A 175 -1.22 -11.67 -9.78
C PRO A 175 -1.48 -12.48 -8.50
N THR A 176 -0.83 -12.11 -7.40
CA THR A 176 -1.09 -12.63 -6.05
C THR A 176 -2.05 -11.66 -5.34
N SER A 177 -3.06 -12.18 -4.64
CA SER A 177 -3.93 -11.35 -3.80
C SER A 177 -3.12 -10.64 -2.70
N VAL A 178 -3.33 -9.33 -2.56
CA VAL A 178 -2.80 -8.51 -1.47
C VAL A 178 -3.95 -7.70 -0.89
N PRO A 179 -4.65 -8.20 0.14
CA PRO A 179 -5.78 -7.49 0.72
C PRO A 179 -5.32 -6.20 1.41
N VAL A 180 -6.11 -5.13 1.24
CA VAL A 180 -5.87 -3.85 1.91
C VAL A 180 -6.98 -3.61 2.93
N THR A 181 -6.61 -3.57 4.20
CA THR A 181 -7.51 -3.16 5.30
C THR A 181 -7.50 -1.64 5.44
N ASN A 182 -8.64 -1.06 5.82
CA ASN A 182 -8.86 0.39 5.89
C ASN A 182 -8.56 1.12 4.57
N ASN A 183 -8.93 0.49 3.44
CA ASN A 183 -8.64 0.98 2.11
C ASN A 183 -9.39 2.27 1.71
N SER A 184 -10.25 2.81 2.58
CA SER A 184 -10.89 4.12 2.41
C SER A 184 -10.62 4.97 3.65
N LEU A 185 -10.02 6.13 3.46
CA LEU A 185 -9.53 6.98 4.54
C LEU A 185 -9.58 8.46 4.16
N VAL A 186 -9.64 9.33 5.16
CA VAL A 186 -9.62 10.79 4.94
C VAL A 186 -8.18 11.25 4.81
N VAL A 187 -7.87 12.01 3.75
CA VAL A 187 -6.52 12.57 3.50
C VAL A 187 -6.47 14.08 3.65
N ALA A 188 -7.61 14.76 3.63
CA ALA A 188 -7.68 16.18 3.94
C ALA A 188 -9.05 16.58 4.49
N ASN A 189 -9.07 17.64 5.29
CA ASN A 189 -10.29 18.32 5.75
C ASN A 189 -10.28 19.77 5.27
N ILE A 190 -11.42 20.26 4.82
CA ILE A 190 -11.54 21.60 4.27
C ILE A 190 -11.83 22.62 5.36
N ARG A 191 -11.15 23.77 5.30
CA ARG A 191 -11.37 24.91 6.18
C ARG A 191 -11.64 26.20 5.42
#